data_AF-V8P7Y3-F1
#
_entry.id   AF-V8P7Y3-F1
#
_cell.length_a   1.000
_cell.length_b   1.000
_cell.length_c   1.000
_cell.angle_alpha   90.00
_cell.angle_beta   90.00
_cell.angle_gamma   90.00
#
_symmetry.space_group_name_H-M   'P 1'
#
loop_
_entity.id
_entity.type
_entity.pdbx_description
1 polymer ?
#
loop_
_entity_poly.entity_id
_entity_poly.type
_entity_poly.pdbx_seq_one_letter_code
_entity_poly.pdbx_strand_id
1 'polypeptide(L)'
;MDQDAGIEALLDLSFLTEEEQNAIVEVLQRDLQLQMSEEGRINKLRKSISDPNWLKIFSGEWFRDVRSKRHQRNLFGADIVRASIRRKKKLRAGEQELKQQSSLKNVDVISELVPDDGKTVEVM
;
A
#
# COMPACT_ATOMS: atom_id res chain seq x y z
N MET A 1 8.99 4.58 -12.52
CA MET A 1 10.42 4.44 -12.20
C MET A 1 10.53 4.03 -10.74
N ASP A 2 10.78 2.73 -10.55
CA ASP A 2 11.49 2.09 -9.44
C ASP A 2 10.85 2.07 -8.03
N GLN A 3 9.87 1.17 -7.83
CA GLN A 3 9.38 0.75 -6.50
C GLN A 3 10.15 -0.47 -5.91
N ASP A 4 11.26 -0.88 -6.52
CA ASP A 4 11.95 -2.12 -6.15
C ASP A 4 13.16 -1.92 -5.20
N ALA A 5 13.64 -0.68 -5.05
CA ALA A 5 14.83 -0.37 -4.24
C ALA A 5 14.61 -0.45 -2.70
N GLY A 6 13.46 -0.95 -2.24
CA GLY A 6 13.02 -0.82 -0.84
C GLY A 6 12.84 -2.12 -0.07
N ILE A 7 12.93 -3.30 -0.70
CA ILE A 7 12.48 -4.56 -0.08
C ILE A 7 13.27 -4.90 1.20
N GLU A 8 14.56 -4.56 1.26
CA GLU A 8 15.40 -4.77 2.46
C GLU A 8 15.08 -3.85 3.64
N ALA A 9 14.39 -2.72 3.41
CA ALA A 9 14.06 -1.76 4.46
C ALA A 9 12.63 -1.91 4.98
N LEU A 10 11.84 -2.84 4.43
CA LEU A 10 10.46 -3.04 4.83
C LEU A 10 10.38 -3.77 6.16
N LEU A 11 9.48 -3.31 7.02
CA LEU A 11 9.20 -3.92 8.31
C LEU A 11 8.26 -5.11 8.12
N ASP A 12 8.46 -6.16 8.90
CA ASP A 12 7.44 -7.19 9.05
C ASP A 12 6.26 -6.62 9.85
N LEU A 13 5.07 -6.68 9.27
CA LEU A 13 3.80 -6.23 9.85
C LEU A 13 2.76 -7.36 9.82
N SER A 14 3.22 -8.61 9.74
CA SER A 14 2.38 -9.81 9.71
C SER A 14 1.51 -9.93 10.97
N PHE A 15 2.04 -9.52 12.13
CA PHE A 15 1.41 -9.60 13.44
C PHE A 15 0.25 -8.62 13.67
N LEU A 16 0.14 -7.55 12.88
CA LEU A 16 -0.91 -6.53 13.07
C LEU A 16 -2.26 -7.00 12.51
N THR A 17 -3.33 -6.74 13.24
CA THR A 17 -4.72 -6.90 12.75
C THR A 17 -5.08 -5.83 11.72
N GLU A 18 -6.24 -5.96 11.07
CA GLU A 18 -6.73 -4.97 10.11
C GLU A 18 -7.09 -3.65 10.80
N GLU A 19 -7.68 -3.71 11.99
CA GLU A 19 -8.06 -2.55 12.79
C GLU A 19 -6.82 -1.76 13.23
N GLU A 20 -5.79 -2.45 13.71
CA GLU A 20 -4.51 -1.84 14.09
C GLU A 20 -3.81 -1.19 12.89
N GLN A 21 -3.81 -1.87 11.75
CA GLN A 21 -3.27 -1.31 10.51
C GLN A 21 -4.03 -0.06 10.07
N ASN A 22 -5.37 -0.08 10.12
CA ASN A 22 -6.17 1.07 9.73
C ASN A 22 -5.90 2.27 10.64
N ALA A 23 -5.79 2.04 11.96
CA ALA A 23 -5.40 3.08 12.91
C ALA A 23 -4.03 3.69 12.59
N ILE A 24 -3.04 2.86 12.21
CA ILE A 24 -1.72 3.35 11.77
C ILE A 24 -1.84 4.16 10.47
N VAL A 25 -2.60 3.71 9.49
CA VAL A 25 -2.81 4.42 8.22
C VAL A 25 -3.44 5.80 8.45
N GLU A 26 -4.40 5.91 9.36
CA GLU A 26 -5.01 7.19 9.72
C GLU A 26 -3.99 8.17 10.34
N VAL A 27 -3.07 7.68 11.17
CA VAL A 27 -1.97 8.49 11.70
C VAL A 27 -1.07 8.98 10.56
N LEU A 28 -0.69 8.09 9.64
CA LEU A 28 0.16 8.44 8.50
C LEU A 28 -0.51 9.45 7.55
N GLN A 29 -1.84 9.37 7.40
CA GLN A 29 -2.60 10.32 6.59
C GLN A 29 -2.60 11.72 7.21
N ARG A 30 -2.79 11.81 8.54
CA ARG A 30 -2.69 13.08 9.28
C ARG A 30 -1.28 13.65 9.22
N ASP A 31 -0.26 12.82 9.33
CA ASP A 31 1.14 13.23 9.17
C ASP A 31 1.39 13.79 7.77
N LEU A 32 0.87 13.17 6.71
CA LEU A 32 0.99 13.70 5.35
C LEU A 32 0.35 15.09 5.20
N GLN A 33 -0.83 15.30 5.78
CA GLN A 33 -1.50 16.60 5.78
C GLN A 33 -0.68 17.67 6.53
N LEU A 34 -0.06 17.27 7.65
CA LEU A 34 0.83 18.14 8.42
C LEU A 34 2.06 18.52 7.60
N GLN A 35 2.69 17.55 6.93
CA GLN A 35 3.85 17.80 6.05
C GLN A 35 3.51 18.76 4.91
N MET A 36 2.33 18.64 4.29
CA MET A 36 1.90 19.56 3.24
C MET A 36 1.69 21.00 3.76
N SER A 37 1.09 21.13 4.94
CA SER A 37 0.89 22.43 5.59
C SER A 37 2.23 23.07 5.94
N GLU A 38 3.17 22.26 6.40
CA GLU A 38 4.52 22.65 6.75
C GLU A 38 5.33 23.07 5.51
N GLU A 39 5.21 22.36 4.39
CA GLU A 39 5.83 22.77 3.12
C GLU A 39 5.32 24.15 2.67
N GLY A 40 4.01 24.40 2.83
CA GLY A 40 3.43 25.72 2.61
C GLY A 40 4.02 26.81 3.51
N ARG A 41 4.26 26.49 4.79
CA ARG A 41 4.90 27.40 5.75
C ARG A 41 6.36 27.66 5.37
N ILE A 42 7.13 26.63 5.02
CA ILE A 42 8.53 26.74 4.59
C ILE A 42 8.65 27.56 3.31
N ASN A 43 7.74 27.38 2.34
CA ASN A 43 7.75 28.18 1.12
C ASN A 43 7.54 29.69 1.41
N LYS A 44 6.71 30.03 2.41
CA LYS A 44 6.56 31.41 2.88
C LYS A 44 7.84 31.90 3.58
N LEU A 45 8.44 31.07 4.45
CA LEU A 45 9.69 31.41 5.14
C LEU A 45 10.83 31.71 4.15
N ARG A 46 10.97 30.90 3.10
CA ARG A 46 11.99 31.09 2.05
C ARG A 46 11.85 32.43 1.31
N LYS A 47 10.65 33.02 1.30
CA LYS A 47 10.39 34.33 0.71
C LYS A 47 10.60 35.48 1.71
N SER A 48 10.39 35.23 3.00
CA SER A 48 10.45 36.27 4.04
C SER A 48 11.81 36.39 4.73
N ILE A 49 12.59 35.30 4.80
CA ILE A 49 13.88 35.27 5.49
C ILE A 49 15.00 35.23 4.46
N SER A 50 15.84 36.26 4.47
CA SER A 50 17.02 36.34 3.59
C SER A 50 18.26 35.65 4.15
N ASP A 51 18.39 35.56 5.47
CA ASP A 51 19.54 34.90 6.10
C ASP A 51 19.44 33.37 5.96
N PRO A 52 20.37 32.72 5.23
CA PRO A 52 20.34 31.28 5.02
C PRO A 52 20.50 30.47 6.32
N ASN A 53 21.21 30.99 7.32
CA ASN A 53 21.43 30.26 8.57
C ASN A 53 20.13 30.20 9.40
N TRP A 54 19.43 31.32 9.52
CA TRP A 54 18.11 31.36 10.16
C TRP A 54 17.08 30.56 9.37
N LEU A 55 17.09 30.64 8.04
CA LEU A 55 16.20 29.87 7.19
C LEU A 55 16.38 28.35 7.42
N LYS A 56 17.62 27.88 7.54
CA LYS A 56 17.94 26.48 7.84
C LYS A 56 17.43 26.04 9.23
N ILE A 57 17.48 26.92 10.22
CA ILE A 57 16.94 26.66 11.56
C ILE A 57 15.41 26.57 11.50
N PHE A 58 14.74 27.57 10.92
CA PHE A 58 13.27 27.65 10.89
C PHE A 58 12.60 26.65 9.96
N SER A 59 13.27 26.22 8.89
CA SER A 59 12.79 25.15 8.00
C SER A 59 13.03 23.75 8.54
N GLY A 60 13.84 23.61 9.60
CA GLY A 60 14.26 22.32 10.15
C GLY A 60 15.25 21.56 9.27
N GLU A 61 15.83 22.19 8.23
CA GLU A 61 16.85 21.57 7.38
C GLU A 61 18.09 21.12 8.18
N TRP A 62 18.45 21.85 9.25
CA TRP A 62 19.54 21.43 10.15
C TRP A 62 19.35 20.02 10.72
N PHE A 63 18.11 19.64 11.04
CA PHE A 63 17.81 18.32 11.58
C PHE A 63 17.90 17.24 10.50
N ARG A 64 17.48 17.56 9.27
CA ARG A 64 17.60 16.65 8.11
C ARG A 64 19.06 16.31 7.84
N ASP A 65 19.95 17.29 7.92
CA ASP A 65 21.40 17.10 7.75
C ASP A 65 22.02 16.27 8.87
N VAL A 66 21.61 16.49 10.13
CA VAL A 66 22.09 15.68 11.25
C VAL A 66 21.60 14.24 11.12
N ARG A 67 20.34 14.05 10.72
CA ARG A 67 19.72 12.74 10.54
C ARG A 67 20.36 11.95 9.39
N SER A 68 20.65 12.60 8.26
CA SER A 68 21.24 11.94 7.09
C SER A 68 22.62 11.34 7.35
N LYS A 69 23.39 11.92 8.30
CA LYS A 69 24.68 11.36 8.75
C LYS A 69 24.54 10.00 9.42
N ARG A 70 23.45 9.78 10.16
CA ARG A 70 23.18 8.52 10.87
C ARG A 70 22.47 7.51 9.99
N HIS A 71 21.53 7.97 9.17
CA HIS A 71 20.67 7.11 8.37
C HIS A 71 20.92 7.37 6.89
N GLN A 72 21.81 6.57 6.30
CA GLN A 72 22.23 6.68 4.88
C GLN A 72 21.06 6.54 3.90
N ARG A 73 20.05 5.75 4.27
CA ARG A 73 18.77 5.68 3.57
C ARG A 73 17.94 6.88 4.02
N ASN A 74 17.83 7.92 3.17
CA ASN A 74 17.02 9.13 3.42
C ASN A 74 15.50 8.87 3.42
N LEU A 75 15.08 7.66 3.81
CA LEU A 75 13.69 7.25 3.94
C LEU A 75 13.22 7.66 5.34
N PHE A 76 12.10 8.37 5.43
CA PHE A 76 11.46 8.67 6.72
C PHE A 76 10.78 7.40 7.27
N GLY A 77 10.72 7.27 8.60
CA GLY A 77 10.09 6.11 9.23
C GLY A 77 8.65 5.92 8.76
N ALA A 78 7.91 7.03 8.62
CA ALA A 78 6.55 7.04 8.06
C ALA A 78 6.49 6.44 6.64
N ASP A 79 7.46 6.71 5.77
CA ASP A 79 7.51 6.14 4.42
C ASP A 79 7.78 4.64 4.45
N ILE A 80 8.65 4.19 5.35
CA ILE A 80 8.96 2.77 5.53
C ILE A 80 7.70 2.02 5.97
N VAL A 81 6.98 2.54 6.97
CA VAL A 81 5.74 1.95 7.45
C VAL A 81 4.68 1.93 6.35
N ARG A 82 4.52 3.04 5.62
CA ARG A 82 3.56 3.16 4.51
C ARG A 82 3.86 2.16 3.38
N ALA A 83 5.12 1.98 3.01
CA ALA A 83 5.54 1.00 2.02
C ALA A 83 5.29 -0.44 2.51
N SER A 84 5.55 -0.70 3.80
CA SER A 84 5.37 -2.02 4.42
C SER A 84 3.90 -2.44 4.46
N ILE A 85 2.99 -1.54 4.84
CA ILE A 85 1.54 -1.80 4.84
C ILE A 85 1.01 -2.06 3.41
N ARG A 86 1.47 -1.27 2.42
CA ARG A 86 1.09 -1.47 1.01
C ARG A 86 1.49 -2.84 0.46
N ARG A 87 2.65 -3.37 0.84
CA ARG A 87 3.11 -4.71 0.45
C ARG A 87 2.17 -5.80 0.97
N LYS A 88 1.75 -5.73 2.24
CA LYS A 88 0.80 -6.71 2.82
C LYS A 88 -0.53 -6.72 2.06
N LYS A 89 -1.05 -5.53 1.71
CA LYS A 89 -2.29 -5.42 0.92
C LYS A 89 -2.17 -6.11 -0.45
N LYS A 90 -1.02 -5.99 -1.12
CA LYS A 90 -0.76 -6.67 -2.40
C LYS A 90 -0.68 -8.20 -2.25
N LEU A 91 -0.05 -8.70 -1.18
CA LEU A 91 0.02 -10.14 -0.89
C LEU A 91 -1.37 -10.73 -0.63
N ARG A 92 -2.19 -10.06 0.18
CA ARG A 92 -3.57 -10.49 0.48
C ARG A 92 -4.49 -10.46 -0.74
N ALA A 93 -4.36 -9.45 -1.59
CA ALA A 93 -5.11 -9.37 -2.85
C ALA A 93 -4.74 -10.52 -3.81
N GLY A 94 -3.45 -10.83 -3.95
CA GLY A 94 -3.00 -11.96 -4.78
C GLY A 94 -3.44 -13.33 -4.24
N GLU A 95 -3.44 -13.52 -2.91
CA GLU A 95 -3.94 -14.75 -2.27
C GLU A 95 -5.45 -14.96 -2.50
N GLN A 96 -6.25 -13.89 -2.48
CA GLN A 96 -7.68 -13.94 -2.76
C GLN A 96 -7.98 -14.24 -4.23
N GLU A 97 -7.16 -13.73 -5.15
CA GLU A 97 -7.28 -13.95 -6.59
C GLU A 97 -6.92 -15.40 -6.98
N LEU A 98 -5.86 -15.97 -6.39
CA LEU A 98 -5.53 -17.41 -6.56
C LEU A 98 -6.62 -18.34 -6.01
N LYS A 99 -7.24 -18.00 -4.87
CA LYS A 99 -8.35 -18.81 -4.32
C LYS A 99 -9.59 -18.76 -5.21
N GLN A 100 -9.94 -17.61 -5.76
CA GLN A 100 -11.08 -17.47 -6.70
C GLN A 100 -10.83 -18.23 -8.01
N GLN A 101 -9.60 -18.19 -8.55
CA GLN A 101 -9.23 -18.96 -9.73
C GLN A 101 -9.18 -20.48 -9.48
N SER A 102 -8.83 -20.93 -8.28
CA SER A 102 -8.89 -22.36 -7.92
C SER A 102 -10.33 -22.86 -7.74
N SER A 103 -11.26 -21.97 -7.34
CA SER A 103 -12.68 -22.31 -7.18
C SER A 103 -13.43 -22.39 -8.52
N LEU A 104 -12.97 -21.68 -9.57
CA LEU A 104 -13.57 -21.72 -10.91
C LEU A 104 -13.11 -22.92 -11.76
N LYS A 105 -12.12 -23.70 -11.32
CA LYS A 105 -11.58 -24.86 -12.08
C LYS A 105 -12.21 -26.21 -11.69
N ASN A 106 -13.17 -26.23 -10.76
CA ASN A 106 -13.73 -27.47 -10.20
C ASN A 106 -15.18 -27.79 -10.62
N VAL A 107 -15.73 -27.15 -11.65
CA VAL A 107 -17.08 -27.48 -12.15
C VAL A 107 -17.04 -27.57 -13.67
N ASP A 108 -16.57 -28.70 -14.21
CA ASP A 108 -16.79 -29.09 -15.62
C ASP A 108 -16.49 -30.59 -15.82
N VAL A 109 -17.07 -31.49 -15.02
CA VAL A 109 -17.20 -32.92 -15.41
C VAL A 109 -18.46 -33.50 -14.78
N ILE A 110 -19.63 -33.25 -15.36
CA ILE A 110 -20.71 -34.24 -15.44
C ILE A 110 -21.38 -34.06 -16.81
N SER A 111 -21.05 -34.95 -17.75
CA SER A 111 -21.81 -35.14 -18.98
C SER A 111 -23.17 -35.73 -18.64
N GLU A 112 -24.25 -35.07 -19.03
CA GLU A 112 -25.60 -35.63 -18.99
C GLU A 112 -26.08 -35.87 -20.43
N LEU A 113 -26.15 -37.15 -20.81
CA LEU A 113 -26.84 -37.65 -22.01
C LEU A 113 -28.30 -37.90 -21.63
N VAL A 114 -29.23 -37.15 -22.22
CA VAL A 114 -30.66 -37.48 -22.21
C VAL A 114 -31.11 -37.72 -23.66
N PRO A 115 -31.71 -38.88 -23.97
CA PRO A 115 -32.55 -39.04 -25.14
C PRO A 115 -34.02 -39.21 -24.73
N ASP A 116 -34.88 -38.33 -25.24
CA ASP A 116 -36.31 -38.56 -25.48
C ASP A 116 -36.58 -37.83 -26.82
N ASP A 117 -37.17 -38.44 -27.83
CA ASP A 117 -38.62 -38.42 -27.96
C ASP A 117 -39.18 -39.72 -28.56
N GLY A 118 -40.25 -40.20 -27.92
CA GLY A 118 -41.08 -41.31 -28.39
C GLY A 118 -41.89 -41.02 -29.66
N LYS A 119 -42.12 -42.09 -30.42
CA LYS A 119 -43.26 -42.21 -31.35
C LYS A 119 -43.67 -43.67 -31.48
N THR A 120 -44.74 -44.06 -30.77
CA THR A 120 -45.46 -45.31 -31.04
C THR A 120 -46.81 -44.99 -31.66
N VAL A 121 -47.03 -45.63 -32.81
CA VAL A 121 -48.18 -45.54 -33.70
C VAL A 121 -49.28 -46.51 -33.22
N GLU A 122 -50.53 -46.20 -33.59
CA GLU A 122 -51.79 -46.94 -33.41
C GLU A 122 -51.71 -48.48 -33.54
N VAL A 123 -52.69 -49.21 -32.97
CA VAL A 123 -53.75 -49.95 -33.73
C VAL A 123 -54.58 -50.86 -32.79
N MET A 124 -55.90 -50.82 -33.06
CA MET A 124 -57.03 -51.72 -32.72
C MET A 124 -57.80 -51.51 -31.41
#